data_AF-A0A2V9XH45-F1
#
_entry.id   AF-A0A2V9XH45-F1
#
_cell.length_a   1.000
_cell.length_b   1.000
_cell.length_c   1.000
_cell.angle_alpha   90.00
_cell.angle_beta   90.00
_cell.angle_gamma   90.00
#
_symmetry.space_group_name_H-M   'P 1'
#
loop_
_entity.id
_entity.type
_entity.pdbx_description
1 polymer ?
#
loop_
_entity_poly.entity_id
_entity_poly.type
_entity_poly.pdbx_seq_one_letter_code
_entity_poly.pdbx_strand_id
1 'polypeptide(L)' 'MIVLMAGLPGTGKSTLARELARRTSGPVLSKDEFRHALFAPEEIEYSNRQDDICQELMLQTASYLLARVPARI' A
#
# COMPACT_ATOMS: atom_id res chain seq x y z
N MET A 1 9.77 5.27 9.42
CA MET A 1 10.35 4.99 8.09
C MET A 1 9.25 4.47 7.18
N ILE A 2 9.25 4.82 5.89
CA ILE A 2 8.35 4.26 4.88
C ILE A 2 9.19 3.43 3.90
N VAL A 3 8.73 2.23 3.57
CA VAL A 3 9.34 1.37 2.55
C VAL A 3 8.36 1.22 1.40
N LEU A 4 8.72 1.74 0.22
CA LEU A 4 7.91 1.68 -0.98
C LEU A 4 8.35 0.50 -1.86
N MET A 5 7.41 -0.40 -2.15
CA MET A 5 7.65 -1.58 -2.97
C MET A 5 7.18 -1.35 -4.41
N ALA A 6 8.11 -1.27 -5.36
CA ALA A 6 7.82 -1.13 -6.79
C ALA A 6 8.30 -2.34 -7.59
N GLY A 7 7.65 -2.63 -8.73
CA GLY A 7 7.98 -3.75 -9.61
C GLY A 7 6.75 -4.38 -10.28
N LEU A 8 6.99 -5.17 -11.33
CA LEU A 8 5.94 -5.76 -12.16
C LEU A 8 4.99 -6.69 -11.38
N PRO A 9 3.74 -6.92 -11.84
CA PRO A 9 2.86 -7.94 -11.26
C PRO A 9 3.56 -9.30 -11.18
N GLY A 10 3.34 -10.04 -10.09
CA GLY A 10 3.95 -11.37 -9.89
C GLY A 10 5.41 -11.39 -9.40
N THR A 11 6.11 -10.27 -9.27
CA THR A 11 7.53 -10.24 -8.82
C THR A 11 7.74 -10.45 -7.31
N GLY A 12 6.72 -10.83 -6.54
CA GLY A 12 6.85 -11.14 -5.11
C GLY A 12 6.87 -9.94 -4.16
N LYS A 13 6.53 -8.72 -4.61
CA LYS A 13 6.45 -7.51 -3.75
C LYS A 13 5.62 -7.73 -2.49
N SER A 14 4.42 -8.28 -2.62
CA SER A 14 3.52 -8.53 -1.49
C SER A 14 4.08 -9.57 -0.53
N THR A 15 4.80 -10.58 -1.04
CA THR A 15 5.49 -11.58 -0.23
C THR A 15 6.58 -10.92 0.62
N LEU A 16 7.43 -10.09 0.01
CA LEU A 16 8.50 -9.38 0.70
C LEU A 16 7.94 -8.35 1.70
N ALA A 17 6.89 -7.61 1.32
CA ALA A 17 6.25 -6.62 2.20
C ALA A 17 5.69 -7.27 3.48
N ARG A 18 5.03 -8.43 3.35
CA ARG A 18 4.49 -9.18 4.50
C ARG A 18 5.59 -9.68 5.43
N GLU A 19 6.67 -10.23 4.87
CA GLU A 19 7.79 -10.69 5.69
C GLU A 19 8.51 -9.53 6.38
N LEU A 20 8.66 -8.38 5.70
CA LEU A 20 9.22 -7.17 6.30
C LEU A 20 8.35 -6.64 7.44
N ALA A 21 7.03 -6.58 7.23
CA ALA A 21 6.06 -6.20 8.25
C ALA A 21 6.12 -7.12 9.47
N ARG A 22 6.22 -8.44 9.26
CA ARG A 22 6.38 -9.43 10.34
C ARG A 22 7.64 -9.17 11.18
N ARG A 23 8.74 -8.74 10.56
CA ARG A 23 10.01 -8.46 11.24
C ARG A 23 10.05 -7.10 11.94
N THR A 24 9.31 -6.11 11.44
CA THR A 24 9.36 -4.72 11.91
C THR A 24 8.12 -4.29 12.69
N SER A 25 7.10 -5.15 12.79
CA SER A 25 5.78 -4.80 13.33
C SER A 25 5.15 -3.58 12.63
N GLY A 26 5.50 -3.37 11.36
CA GLY A 26 4.96 -2.31 10.50
C GLY A 26 3.68 -2.75 9.79
N PRO A 27 2.73 -1.83 9.52
CA PRO A 27 1.58 -2.14 8.69
C PRO A 27 1.98 -2.33 7.22
N VAL A 28 1.24 -3.18 6.50
CA VAL A 28 1.33 -3.31 5.04
C VAL A 28 0.18 -2.54 4.42
N LEU A 29 0.47 -1.67 3.45
CA LEU A 29 -0.52 -1.01 2.62
C LEU A 29 -0.35 -1.49 1.19
N SER A 30 -1.45 -1.87 0.53
CA SER A 30 -1.46 -2.41 -0.83
C SER A 30 -2.35 -1.59 -1.74
N LYS A 31 -1.82 -1.16 -2.89
CA LYS A 31 -2.60 -0.46 -3.92
C LYS A 31 -3.84 -1.25 -4.34
N ASP A 32 -3.72 -2.58 -4.41
CA ASP A 32 -4.83 -3.45 -4.80
C ASP A 32 -5.89 -3.52 -3.70
N GLU A 33 -5.52 -3.56 -2.42
CA GLU A 33 -6.49 -3.54 -1.32
C GLU A 33 -7.24 -2.21 -1.26
N PHE A 34 -6.55 -1.09 -1.46
CA PHE A 34 -7.18 0.23 -1.60
C PHE A 34 -8.17 0.25 -2.76
N ARG A 35 -7.78 -0.29 -3.92
CA ARG A 35 -8.67 -0.32 -5.10
C ARG A 35 -9.97 -1.06 -4.81
N HIS A 36 -9.89 -2.26 -4.24
CA HIS A 36 -11.07 -3.06 -3.91
C HIS A 36 -11.90 -2.48 -2.75
N ALA A 37 -11.31 -1.60 -1.94
CA ALA A 37 -12.03 -0.89 -0.88
C ALA A 37 -12.71 0.40 -1.37
N LEU A 38 -12.18 1.02 -2.42
CA LEU A 38 -12.64 2.32 -2.93
C LEU A 38 -13.67 2.22 -4.06
N PHE A 39 -13.59 1.17 -4.88
CA PHE A 39 -14.40 1.02 -6.08
C PHE A 39 -15.22 -0.27 -6.01
N ALA A 40 -16.47 -0.22 -6.48
CA ALA A 40 -17.24 -1.44 -6.69
C ALA A 40 -16.55 -2.32 -7.75
N PRO A 41 -16.73 -3.66 -7.72
CA PRO A 41 -16.11 -4.56 -8.70
C PRO A 41 -16.36 -4.14 -10.16
N GLU A 42 -17.54 -3.61 -10.47
CA GLU A 42 -17.94 -3.15 -11.81
C GLU A 42 -17.26 -1.84 -12.22
N GLU A 43 -16.72 -1.09 -11.27
CA GLU A 43 -16.05 0.21 -11.47
C GLU A 43 -14.52 0.08 -11.53
N ILE A 44 -13.96 -1.13 -11.35
CA ILE A 44 -12.51 -1.35 -11.38
C ILE A 44 -12.02 -1.36 -12.84
N GLU A 45 -11.25 -0.33 -13.21
CA GLU A 45 -10.78 -0.11 -14.59
C GLU A 45 -9.30 -0.48 -14.80
N TYR A 46 -8.53 -0.64 -13.73
CA TYR A 46 -7.05 -0.77 -13.78
C TYR A 46 -6.38 0.34 -14.65
N SER A 47 -6.98 1.52 -14.66
CA SER A 47 -6.49 2.67 -15.41
C SER A 47 -5.41 3.43 -14.64
N ASN A 48 -4.53 4.13 -15.35
CA ASN A 48 -3.51 5.00 -14.72
C ASN A 48 -4.14 6.01 -13.76
N ARG A 49 -5.34 6.52 -14.09
CA ARG A 49 -6.08 7.45 -13.25
C ARG A 49 -6.52 6.82 -11.92
N GLN A 50 -7.04 5.59 -11.94
CA GLN A 50 -7.37 4.88 -10.70
C GLN A 50 -6.11 4.50 -9.91
N ASP A 51 -5.02 4.18 -10.60
CA ASP A 51 -3.73 3.94 -10.00
C ASP A 51 -3.22 5.15 -9.22
N ASP A 52 -3.27 6.34 -9.83
CA ASP A 52 -2.87 7.61 -9.20
C ASP A 52 -3.70 7.90 -7.94
N ILE A 53 -5.03 7.76 -8.01
CA ILE A 53 -5.94 7.92 -6.87
C ILE A 53 -5.58 6.96 -5.73
N CYS A 54 -5.41 5.68 -6.05
CA CYS A 54 -5.05 4.67 -5.05
C CYS A 54 -3.68 4.96 -4.43
N GLN A 55 -2.69 5.37 -5.22
CA GLN A 55 -1.36 5.71 -4.73
C GLN A 55 -1.40 6.93 -3.80
N GLU A 56 -2.11 7.98 -4.17
CA GLU A 56 -2.23 9.19 -3.35
C GLU A 56 -2.85 8.87 -1.98
N LEU A 57 -3.98 8.18 -1.96
CA LEU A 57 -4.65 7.79 -0.72
C LEU A 57 -3.81 6.83 0.13
N MET A 58 -3.10 5.90 -0.50
CA MET A 58 -2.18 4.99 0.18
C MET A 58 -1.03 5.77 0.86
N LEU A 59 -0.44 6.76 0.18
CA LEU A 59 0.65 7.59 0.74
C LEU A 59 0.15 8.54 1.83
N GLN A 60 -1.04 9.12 1.68
CA GLN A 60 -1.68 9.90 2.74
C GLN A 60 -1.93 9.03 3.98
N THR A 61 -2.42 7.80 3.80
CA THR A 61 -2.62 6.84 4.89
C THR A 61 -1.30 6.46 5.55
N ALA A 62 -0.25 6.19 4.77
CA ALA A 62 1.08 5.90 5.30
C ALA A 62 1.61 7.06 6.15
N SER A 63 1.42 8.30 5.69
CA SER A 63 1.85 9.51 6.39
C SER A 63 1.10 9.68 7.71
N TYR A 64 -0.21 9.46 7.71
CA TYR A 64 -1.04 9.49 8.92
C TYR A 64 -0.62 8.44 9.94
N LEU A 65 -0.38 7.20 9.50
CA LEU A 65 0.07 6.11 10.37
C LEU A 65 1.46 6.39 10.95
N LEU A 66 2.36 6.94 10.14
CA LEU A 66 3.71 7.30 10.59
C LEU A 66 3.67 8.41 11.64
N ALA A 67 2.83 9.43 11.47
CA ALA A 67 2.71 10.55 12.42
C ALA A 67 2.18 10.11 13.80
N ARG A 68 1.38 9.03 13.86
CA ARG A 68 0.79 8.51 15.10
C ARG A 68 1.70 7.57 15.89
N VAL A 69 2.81 7.13 15.30
CA VAL A 69 3.70 6.14 15.90
C VAL A 69 5.11 6.74 16.01
N PRO A 70 5.44 7.42 17.13
CA PRO A 70 6.79 7.88 17.36
C PRO A 70 7.68 6.65 17.55
N ALA A 71 8.63 6.45 16.63
CA ALA A 71 9.72 5.48 16.69
C ALA A 71 9.33 4.04 17.10
N ARG A 72 8.78 3.25 16.16
CA ARG A 72 9.00 1.79 16.20
C ARG A 72 10.39 1.52 15.64
N ILE A 73 11.23 0.91 16.48
CA ILE A 73 12.64 0.57 16.24
C ILE A 73 12.73 -0.56 15.22
#